data_AF-A0A7W0ZH77-F1
#
_entry.id   AF-A0A7W0ZH77-F1
#
_cell.length_a   1.000
_cell.length_b   1.000
_cell.length_c   1.000
_cell.angle_alpha   90.00
_cell.angle_beta   90.00
_cell.angle_gamma   90.00
#
_symmetry.space_group_name_H-M   'P 1'
#
loop_
_entity.id
_entity.type
_entity.pdbx_description
1 polymer ?
#
loop_
_entity_poly.entity_id
_entity_poly.type
_entity_poly.pdbx_seq_one_letter_code
_entity_poly.pdbx_strand_id
1 'polypeptide(L)'
;NGLGTAGIAYLAKIMPVRVLDADGAGDTFSISRGLRYAARRGVDVINLSLEFAPSIRASQIPDIVSALRFARRKGVVVVAAGGNQADSLIAYPARARTVIGVAATTIRGCQADYSNSGIRTDLAAPGGGLDADNSDNVYDAAVCRPNERGGPFIFQQTFTTSVRRFGLPRGYEGTSMAAPHVAGAAALVIASRRLGANPAPADVERLLENTARDIGQPGFDRDYGHGLLDVAAALRDPSLPSPPIGEAPQQRR
;
A
#
# COMPACT_ATOMS: atom_id res chain seq x y z
N ASN A 1 -4.73 11.45 -19.88
CA ASN A 1 -4.88 11.55 -21.35
C ASN A 1 -6.34 11.32 -21.80
N GLY A 2 -7.33 11.38 -20.90
CA GLY A 2 -8.75 11.21 -21.27
C GLY A 2 -9.20 9.77 -21.57
N LEU A 3 -8.35 8.76 -21.35
CA LEU A 3 -8.65 7.35 -21.62
C LEU A 3 -8.46 6.51 -20.36
N GLY A 4 -9.40 5.60 -20.06
CA GLY A 4 -9.28 4.63 -18.98
C GLY A 4 -9.27 5.27 -17.58
N THR A 5 -8.29 4.89 -16.75
CA THR A 5 -8.11 5.42 -15.39
C THR A 5 -6.83 6.24 -15.25
N ALA A 6 -6.70 6.97 -14.14
CA ALA A 6 -5.48 7.67 -13.76
C ALA A 6 -4.92 7.09 -12.46
N GLY A 7 -3.61 6.81 -12.43
CA GLY A 7 -2.91 6.48 -11.20
C GLY A 7 -2.67 7.72 -10.33
N ILE A 8 -2.35 7.52 -9.04
CA ILE A 8 -2.10 8.59 -8.08
C ILE A 8 -0.95 9.51 -8.54
N ALA A 9 0.21 8.94 -8.85
CA ALA A 9 1.36 9.67 -9.38
C ALA A 9 1.48 9.47 -10.90
N TYR A 10 0.48 9.90 -11.66
CA TYR A 10 0.37 9.64 -13.11
C TYR A 10 1.50 10.23 -13.99
N LEU A 11 2.33 11.13 -13.45
CA LEU A 11 3.54 11.65 -14.11
C LEU A 11 4.84 10.95 -13.68
N ALA A 12 4.77 10.00 -12.74
CA ALA A 12 5.93 9.23 -12.31
C ALA A 12 6.45 8.34 -13.45
N LYS A 13 7.76 8.12 -13.47
CA LYS A 13 8.40 7.16 -14.37
C LYS A 13 8.42 5.79 -13.70
N ILE A 14 8.03 4.76 -14.44
CA ILE A 14 7.99 3.38 -13.93
C ILE A 14 9.21 2.60 -14.42
N MET A 15 9.91 1.93 -13.50
CA MET A 15 11.00 1.00 -13.80
C MET A 15 10.55 -0.44 -13.48
N PRO A 16 10.08 -1.21 -14.47
CA PRO A 16 9.70 -2.60 -14.22
C PRO A 16 10.94 -3.46 -13.95
N VAL A 17 10.93 -4.19 -12.83
CA VAL A 17 11.96 -5.17 -12.46
C VAL A 17 11.28 -6.49 -12.17
N ARG A 18 11.35 -7.43 -13.12
CA ARG A 18 10.72 -8.74 -12.96
C ARG A 18 11.54 -9.62 -12.02
N VAL A 19 10.93 -10.05 -10.92
CA VAL A 19 11.52 -10.96 -9.92
C VAL A 19 10.70 -12.23 -9.67
N LEU A 20 9.54 -12.32 -10.31
CA LEU A 20 8.63 -13.47 -10.26
C LEU A 20 8.51 -14.09 -11.67
N ASP A 21 8.23 -15.38 -11.72
CA ASP A 21 8.00 -16.15 -12.94
C ASP A 21 6.58 -15.90 -13.52
N ALA A 22 6.05 -16.82 -14.32
CA ALA A 22 4.73 -16.68 -14.94
C ALA A 22 3.58 -17.06 -13.99
N ASP A 23 3.86 -17.88 -12.97
CA ASP A 23 2.91 -18.35 -11.98
C ASP A 23 2.88 -17.44 -10.73
N GLY A 24 3.71 -16.39 -10.73
CA GLY A 24 3.84 -15.46 -9.61
C GLY A 24 4.79 -15.96 -8.52
N ALA A 25 5.53 -17.05 -8.76
CA ALA A 25 6.53 -17.55 -7.82
C ALA A 25 7.88 -16.85 -8.03
N GLY A 26 8.64 -16.70 -6.94
CA GLY A 26 9.97 -16.12 -6.99
C GLY A 26 10.83 -16.53 -5.81
N ASP A 27 12.13 -16.63 -6.04
CA ASP A 27 13.11 -17.00 -5.02
C ASP A 27 13.73 -15.77 -4.34
N THR A 28 14.33 -16.00 -3.17
CA THR A 28 14.97 -14.94 -2.38
C THR A 28 16.15 -14.29 -3.10
N PHE A 29 16.82 -15.01 -3.99
CA PHE A 29 17.96 -14.53 -4.76
C PHE A 29 17.54 -13.49 -5.81
N SER A 30 16.52 -13.81 -6.61
CA SER A 30 15.95 -12.97 -7.65
C SER A 30 15.33 -11.70 -7.06
N ILE A 31 14.54 -11.85 -5.98
CA ILE A 31 13.93 -10.71 -5.29
C ILE A 31 15.01 -9.80 -4.68
N SER A 32 16.00 -10.35 -3.98
CA SER A 32 17.07 -9.55 -3.37
C SER A 32 17.95 -8.84 -4.41
N ARG A 33 18.23 -9.48 -5.56
CA ARG A 33 18.93 -8.85 -6.68
C ARG A 33 18.10 -7.74 -7.32
N GLY A 34 16.80 -7.95 -7.52
CA GLY A 34 15.89 -6.94 -8.06
C GLY A 34 15.83 -5.68 -7.19
N LEU A 35 15.68 -5.86 -5.87
CA LEU A 35 15.72 -4.77 -4.89
C LEU A 35 17.01 -3.96 -4.98
N ARG A 36 18.16 -4.64 -4.97
CA ARG A 36 19.47 -3.98 -5.06
C ARG A 36 19.69 -3.31 -6.42
N TYR A 37 19.19 -3.91 -7.50
CA TYR A 37 19.27 -3.33 -8.83
C TYR A 37 18.48 -2.01 -8.88
N ALA A 38 17.20 -2.03 -8.50
CA ALA A 38 16.35 -0.83 -8.48
C ALA A 38 16.97 0.28 -7.62
N ALA A 39 17.40 -0.04 -6.40
CA ALA A 39 18.03 0.94 -5.50
C ALA A 39 19.35 1.52 -6.06
N ARG A 40 20.15 0.74 -6.80
CA ARG A 40 21.35 1.26 -7.47
C ARG A 40 21.04 2.16 -8.66
N ARG A 41 19.88 2.00 -9.30
CA ARG A 41 19.42 2.87 -10.40
C ARG A 41 18.82 4.18 -9.90
N GLY A 42 18.74 4.38 -8.58
CA GLY A 42 18.32 5.65 -7.98
C GLY A 42 16.81 5.90 -8.11
N VAL A 43 15.99 4.84 -8.03
CA VAL A 43 14.53 5.01 -7.93
C VAL A 43 14.16 5.64 -6.58
N ASP A 44 13.13 6.47 -6.55
CA ASP A 44 12.65 7.10 -5.31
C ASP A 44 11.82 6.14 -4.45
N VAL A 45 11.02 5.29 -5.10
CA VAL A 45 10.07 4.36 -4.47
C VAL A 45 10.15 2.98 -5.11
N ILE A 46 10.09 1.93 -4.28
CA ILE A 46 9.91 0.54 -4.71
C ILE A 46 8.58 0.02 -4.14
N ASN A 47 7.70 -0.47 -5.01
CA ASN A 47 6.50 -1.21 -4.64
C ASN A 47 6.74 -2.72 -4.71
N LEU A 48 6.38 -3.45 -3.66
CA LEU A 48 6.46 -4.91 -3.57
C LEU A 48 5.07 -5.49 -3.28
N SER A 49 4.29 -5.69 -4.34
CA SER A 49 3.05 -6.47 -4.29
C SER A 49 3.37 -7.97 -4.33
N LEU A 50 4.11 -8.43 -3.32
CA LEU A 50 4.50 -9.82 -3.09
C LEU A 50 4.68 -10.06 -1.60
N GLU A 51 4.66 -11.32 -1.19
CA GLU A 51 4.80 -11.71 0.21
C GLU A 51 5.49 -13.08 0.35
N PHE A 52 6.09 -13.30 1.52
CA PHE A 52 6.48 -14.62 2.02
C PHE A 52 5.38 -15.14 2.95
N ALA A 53 5.35 -16.43 3.24
CA ALA A 53 4.43 -16.97 4.25
C ALA A 53 4.60 -16.24 5.60
N PRO A 54 3.51 -15.92 6.34
CA PRO A 54 3.58 -15.14 7.59
C PRO A 54 4.55 -15.69 8.65
N SER A 55 4.70 -17.02 8.67
CA SER A 55 5.60 -17.77 9.57
C SER A 55 7.09 -17.56 9.33
N ILE A 56 7.50 -17.06 8.15
CA ILE A 56 8.91 -16.89 7.77
C ILE A 56 9.56 -15.78 8.61
N ARG A 57 10.64 -16.08 9.33
CA ARG A 57 11.38 -15.11 10.16
C ARG A 57 12.49 -14.42 9.37
N ALA A 58 12.91 -13.23 9.82
CA ALA A 58 14.02 -12.48 9.20
C ALA A 58 15.31 -13.31 9.05
N SER A 59 15.60 -14.20 10.01
CA SER A 59 16.76 -15.10 9.98
C SER A 59 16.72 -16.13 8.85
N GLN A 60 15.54 -16.45 8.32
CA GLN A 60 15.35 -17.37 7.20
C GLN A 60 15.47 -16.68 5.83
N ILE A 61 15.39 -15.34 5.80
CA ILE A 61 15.51 -14.52 4.58
C ILE A 61 16.53 -13.36 4.75
N PRO A 62 17.76 -13.62 5.22
CA PRO A 62 18.71 -12.57 5.55
C PRO A 62 19.08 -11.69 4.35
N ASP A 63 19.11 -12.26 3.14
CA ASP A 63 19.43 -11.52 1.91
C ASP A 63 18.35 -10.50 1.53
N ILE A 64 17.08 -10.84 1.74
CA ILE A 64 15.95 -9.93 1.54
C ILE A 64 16.04 -8.79 2.54
N VAL A 65 16.20 -9.09 3.83
CA VAL A 65 16.31 -8.07 4.88
C VAL A 65 17.53 -7.17 4.64
N SER A 66 18.65 -7.73 4.18
CA SER A 66 19.85 -6.98 3.80
C SER A 66 19.61 -6.07 2.59
N ALA A 67 18.87 -6.54 1.58
CA ALA A 67 18.51 -5.75 0.40
C ALA A 67 17.55 -4.60 0.74
N LEU A 68 16.56 -4.82 1.61
CA LEU A 68 15.64 -3.78 2.09
C LEU A 68 16.39 -2.68 2.86
N ARG A 69 17.30 -3.07 3.77
CA ARG A 69 18.17 -2.10 4.46
C ARG A 69 19.08 -1.35 3.50
N PHE A 70 19.57 -2.01 2.44
CA PHE A 70 20.36 -1.35 1.40
C PHE A 70 19.55 -0.30 0.64
N ALA A 71 18.29 -0.60 0.27
CA ALA A 71 17.39 0.35 -0.37
C ALA A 71 17.13 1.56 0.55
N ARG A 72 16.82 1.33 1.82
CA ARG A 72 16.64 2.41 2.82
C ARG A 72 17.87 3.31 2.93
N ARG A 73 19.08 2.74 3.00
CA ARG A 73 20.35 3.51 3.03
C ARG A 73 20.63 4.29 1.73
N LYS A 74 20.04 3.87 0.61
CA LYS A 74 20.09 4.60 -0.66
C LYS A 74 19.03 5.71 -0.77
N GLY A 75 18.25 5.94 0.30
CA GLY A 75 17.19 6.95 0.30
C GLY A 75 15.91 6.50 -0.40
N VAL A 76 15.74 5.20 -0.63
CA VAL A 76 14.58 4.65 -1.33
C VAL A 76 13.47 4.32 -0.34
N VAL A 77 12.25 4.79 -0.61
CA VAL A 77 11.03 4.35 0.10
C VAL A 77 10.64 2.98 -0.43
N VAL A 78 10.42 2.02 0.47
CA VAL A 78 9.93 0.69 0.08
C VAL A 78 8.56 0.49 0.69
N VAL A 79 7.60 0.11 -0.14
CA VAL A 79 6.20 -0.18 0.23
C VAL A 79 5.91 -1.63 -0.13
N ALA A 80 5.25 -2.37 0.74
CA ALA A 80 4.94 -3.78 0.49
C ALA A 80 3.56 -4.20 1.01
N ALA A 81 3.01 -5.21 0.34
CA ALA A 81 1.75 -5.86 0.70
C ALA A 81 1.86 -6.61 2.03
N GLY A 82 0.84 -6.47 2.89
CA GLY A 82 0.80 -7.03 4.24
C GLY A 82 0.55 -8.54 4.33
N GLY A 83 -0.08 -9.16 3.32
CA GLY A 83 -0.50 -10.56 3.37
C GLY A 83 -2.00 -10.75 3.09
N ASN A 84 -2.39 -11.91 2.54
CA ASN A 84 -3.78 -12.22 2.17
C ASN A 84 -4.30 -13.54 2.79
N GLN A 85 -3.88 -13.86 4.01
CA GLN A 85 -4.23 -15.11 4.72
C GLN A 85 -5.19 -14.90 5.90
N ALA A 86 -5.71 -13.67 6.09
CA ALA A 86 -6.44 -13.28 7.30
C ALA A 86 -5.65 -13.57 8.59
N ASP A 87 -4.32 -13.46 8.53
CA ASP A 87 -3.44 -13.76 9.65
C ASP A 87 -3.27 -12.53 10.55
N SER A 88 -3.09 -12.76 11.85
CA SER A 88 -2.74 -11.72 12.85
C SER A 88 -1.28 -11.23 12.75
N LEU A 89 -0.61 -11.58 11.65
CA LEU A 89 0.79 -11.30 11.43
C LEU A 89 1.08 -10.85 9.99
N ILE A 90 1.51 -9.60 9.86
CA ILE A 90 2.03 -9.05 8.60
C ILE A 90 3.21 -9.89 8.08
N ALA A 91 3.15 -10.23 6.80
CA ALA A 91 4.15 -11.00 6.09
C ALA A 91 5.41 -10.18 5.79
N TYR A 92 6.55 -10.85 5.57
CA TYR A 92 7.66 -10.18 4.90
C TYR A 92 7.33 -10.03 3.40
N PRO A 93 7.85 -8.99 2.71
CA PRO A 93 8.77 -7.97 3.20
C PRO A 93 8.11 -6.83 4.00
N ALA A 94 6.79 -6.68 3.99
CA ALA A 94 6.06 -5.61 4.69
C ALA A 94 6.41 -5.49 6.18
N ARG A 95 6.59 -6.61 6.88
CA ARG A 95 6.94 -6.63 8.31
C ARG A 95 8.31 -6.02 8.63
N ALA A 96 9.19 -5.84 7.64
CA ALA A 96 10.51 -5.28 7.88
C ALA A 96 10.43 -3.81 8.29
N ARG A 97 11.13 -3.42 9.38
CA ARG A 97 11.12 -2.04 9.93
C ARG A 97 11.57 -0.91 8.97
N THR A 98 12.08 -1.25 7.79
CA THR A 98 12.53 -0.28 6.78
C THR A 98 11.55 -0.16 5.61
N VAL A 99 10.39 -0.80 5.73
CA VAL A 99 9.36 -0.94 4.71
C VAL A 99 8.05 -0.44 5.31
N ILE A 100 7.28 0.29 4.51
CA ILE A 100 5.91 0.65 4.83
C ILE A 100 5.03 -0.57 4.50
N GLY A 101 4.55 -1.24 5.53
CA GLY A 101 3.66 -2.39 5.44
C GLY A 101 2.20 -1.97 5.30
N VAL A 102 1.51 -2.51 4.30
CA VAL A 102 0.17 -2.04 3.90
C VAL A 102 -0.89 -3.12 4.09
N ALA A 103 -1.88 -2.84 4.93
CA ALA A 103 -3.12 -3.61 5.02
C ALA A 103 -4.15 -3.16 3.97
N ALA A 104 -5.11 -4.03 3.66
CA ALA A 104 -6.13 -3.78 2.67
C ALA A 104 -7.45 -3.37 3.31
N THR A 105 -8.07 -2.33 2.77
CA THR A 105 -9.46 -1.97 3.09
C THR A 105 -10.40 -2.21 1.91
N THR A 106 -11.67 -2.42 2.23
CA THR A 106 -12.77 -2.43 1.27
C THR A 106 -13.20 -1.01 0.90
N ILE A 107 -14.21 -0.90 0.03
CA ILE A 107 -14.80 0.38 -0.34
C ILE A 107 -15.45 1.12 0.85
N ARG A 108 -15.85 0.39 1.90
CA ARG A 108 -16.45 0.96 3.11
C ARG A 108 -15.40 1.51 4.08
N GLY A 109 -14.12 1.28 3.82
CA GLY A 109 -13.04 1.62 4.75
C GLY A 109 -12.84 0.58 5.85
N CYS A 110 -13.42 -0.61 5.70
CA CYS A 110 -13.26 -1.73 6.63
C CYS A 110 -12.08 -2.61 6.21
N GLN A 111 -11.47 -3.33 7.15
CA GLN A 111 -10.45 -4.32 6.84
C GLN A 111 -11.04 -5.34 5.86
N ALA A 112 -10.28 -5.67 4.82
CA ALA A 112 -10.68 -6.73 3.91
C ALA A 112 -10.56 -8.10 4.60
N ASP A 113 -11.52 -8.99 4.36
CA ASP A 113 -11.63 -10.33 4.98
C ASP A 113 -10.37 -11.20 4.85
N TYR A 114 -9.59 -11.03 3.78
CA TYR A 114 -8.32 -11.70 3.57
C TYR A 114 -7.10 -10.98 4.18
N SER A 115 -7.21 -9.70 4.54
CA SER A 115 -6.03 -8.88 4.87
C SER A 115 -5.38 -9.37 6.15
N ASN A 116 -4.08 -9.65 6.10
CA ASN A 116 -3.31 -9.82 7.33
C ASN A 116 -3.26 -8.49 8.10
N SER A 117 -3.23 -8.57 9.42
CA SER A 117 -3.09 -7.43 10.34
C SER A 117 -1.99 -7.70 11.37
N GLY A 118 -1.64 -6.71 12.20
CA GLY A 118 -0.67 -6.88 13.28
C GLY A 118 0.14 -5.62 13.61
N ILE A 119 1.06 -5.75 14.57
CA ILE A 119 1.88 -4.64 15.11
C ILE A 119 2.83 -3.96 14.09
N ARG A 120 2.86 -4.45 12.84
CA ARG A 120 3.68 -3.91 11.74
C ARG A 120 2.83 -3.54 10.52
N THR A 121 1.53 -3.34 10.72
CA THR A 121 0.68 -2.62 9.79
C THR A 121 1.00 -1.14 9.97
N ASP A 122 1.64 -0.50 8.99
CA ASP A 122 1.96 0.92 9.09
C ASP A 122 0.78 1.78 8.56
N LEU A 123 0.15 1.36 7.46
CA LEU A 123 -1.00 2.04 6.85
C LEU A 123 -2.02 1.05 6.28
N ALA A 124 -3.26 1.50 6.15
CA ALA A 124 -4.28 0.83 5.36
C ALA A 124 -4.53 1.57 4.04
N ALA A 125 -4.84 0.83 2.98
CA ALA A 125 -5.21 1.42 1.69
C ALA A 125 -6.21 0.54 0.92
N PRO A 126 -6.91 1.08 -0.10
CA PRO A 126 -7.90 0.32 -0.84
C PRO A 126 -7.32 -0.93 -1.50
N GLY A 127 -7.77 -2.10 -1.03
CA GLY A 127 -7.46 -3.42 -1.58
C GLY A 127 -8.67 -4.12 -2.18
N GLY A 128 -9.90 -3.66 -1.90
CA GLY A 128 -11.12 -4.31 -2.39
C GLY A 128 -11.48 -5.56 -1.60
N GLY A 129 -12.57 -6.24 -2.00
CA GLY A 129 -13.07 -7.46 -1.37
C GLY A 129 -14.22 -7.24 -0.39
N LEU A 130 -14.46 -8.25 0.44
CA LEU A 130 -15.50 -8.23 1.48
C LEU A 130 -14.95 -7.67 2.79
N ASP A 131 -15.83 -7.13 3.64
CA ASP A 131 -15.40 -6.68 4.96
C ASP A 131 -15.10 -7.90 5.83
N ALA A 132 -14.03 -7.83 6.61
CA ALA A 132 -13.72 -8.82 7.63
C ALA A 132 -14.85 -8.89 8.68
N ASP A 133 -15.03 -10.08 9.25
CA ASP A 133 -15.96 -10.30 10.36
C ASP A 133 -15.29 -9.95 11.70
N ASN A 134 -14.89 -8.68 11.84
CA ASN A 134 -14.25 -8.13 13.04
C ASN A 134 -15.02 -6.90 13.54
N SER A 135 -16.14 -7.11 14.21
CA SER A 135 -16.85 -6.05 14.92
C SER A 135 -16.27 -5.83 16.33
N ASP A 136 -14.95 -5.69 16.44
CA ASP A 136 -14.25 -5.63 17.72
C ASP A 136 -14.15 -4.21 18.30
N ASN A 137 -14.49 -3.20 17.49
CA ASN A 137 -14.49 -1.80 17.87
C ASN A 137 -15.73 -1.06 17.34
N VAL A 138 -15.95 0.15 17.88
CA VAL A 138 -17.15 0.96 17.61
C VAL A 138 -17.21 1.41 16.15
N TYR A 139 -16.07 1.68 15.52
CA TYR A 139 -16.01 2.05 14.11
C TYR A 139 -16.49 0.88 13.24
N ASP A 140 -15.92 -0.31 13.43
CA ASP A 140 -16.26 -1.48 12.63
C ASP A 140 -17.71 -1.93 12.84
N ALA A 141 -18.19 -1.90 14.09
CA ALA A 141 -19.60 -2.18 14.39
C ALA A 141 -20.56 -1.20 13.69
N ALA A 142 -20.16 0.07 13.54
CA ALA A 142 -20.98 1.08 12.88
C ALA A 142 -20.92 0.99 11.35
N VAL A 143 -19.74 0.70 10.78
CA VAL A 143 -19.46 0.86 9.35
C VAL A 143 -19.45 -0.46 8.58
N CYS A 144 -18.93 -1.53 9.17
CA CYS A 144 -18.61 -2.77 8.48
C CYS A 144 -19.79 -3.74 8.40
N ARG A 145 -19.89 -4.42 7.25
CA ARG A 145 -21.00 -5.31 6.89
C ARG A 145 -20.43 -6.58 6.24
N PRO A 146 -19.85 -7.51 7.02
CA PRO A 146 -19.21 -8.73 6.50
C PRO A 146 -20.16 -9.63 5.72
N ASN A 147 -21.44 -9.64 6.10
CA ASN A 147 -22.47 -10.49 5.48
C ASN A 147 -23.19 -9.84 4.28
N GLU A 148 -22.91 -8.57 3.99
CA GLU A 148 -23.42 -7.93 2.77
C GLU A 148 -22.45 -8.20 1.62
N ARG A 149 -22.98 -8.36 0.40
CA ARG A 149 -22.12 -8.41 -0.80
C ARG A 149 -21.21 -7.17 -0.78
N GLY A 150 -19.92 -7.41 -0.54
CA GLY A 150 -18.91 -6.36 -0.44
C GLY A 150 -18.85 -5.58 -1.74
N GLY A 151 -18.69 -4.28 -1.59
CA GLY A 151 -18.61 -3.36 -2.71
C GLY A 151 -17.38 -3.59 -3.59
N PRO A 152 -17.25 -2.83 -4.69
CA PRO A 152 -16.48 -3.26 -5.85
C PRO A 152 -15.00 -3.55 -5.53
N PHE A 153 -14.52 -4.64 -6.11
CA PHE A 153 -13.10 -4.96 -6.28
C PHE A 153 -12.32 -3.80 -6.91
N ILE A 154 -11.00 -3.82 -6.77
CA ILE A 154 -10.12 -2.84 -7.41
C ILE A 154 -10.19 -2.98 -8.93
N PHE A 155 -10.34 -1.84 -9.60
CA PHE A 155 -10.22 -1.76 -11.05
C PHE A 155 -8.75 -1.56 -11.41
N GLN A 156 -8.17 -2.49 -12.14
CA GLN A 156 -6.81 -2.39 -12.62
C GLN A 156 -6.79 -2.26 -14.14
N GLN A 157 -6.20 -1.19 -14.65
CA GLN A 157 -5.92 -1.08 -16.08
C GLN A 157 -4.70 -1.93 -16.40
N THR A 158 -4.90 -3.00 -17.16
CA THR A 158 -3.84 -3.98 -17.46
C THR A 158 -4.01 -4.59 -18.85
N PHE A 159 -3.00 -5.36 -19.27
CA PHE A 159 -3.08 -6.19 -20.46
C PHE A 159 -4.15 -7.27 -20.27
N THR A 160 -4.96 -7.47 -21.31
CA THR A 160 -6.03 -8.47 -21.32
C THR A 160 -5.56 -9.72 -22.05
N THR A 161 -5.97 -9.90 -23.30
CA THR A 161 -5.62 -11.07 -24.10
C THR A 161 -4.23 -10.98 -24.75
N SER A 162 -3.60 -9.80 -24.75
CA SER A 162 -2.23 -9.62 -25.27
C SER A 162 -1.58 -8.34 -24.73
N VAL A 163 -0.25 -8.24 -24.88
CA VAL A 163 0.55 -7.03 -24.56
C VAL A 163 0.22 -5.81 -25.43
N ARG A 164 -0.64 -5.96 -26.44
CA ARG A 164 -1.11 -4.86 -27.30
C ARG A 164 -2.51 -4.38 -26.94
N ARG A 165 -3.20 -5.06 -26.02
CA ARG A 165 -4.60 -4.78 -25.68
C ARG A 165 -4.77 -4.54 -24.19
N PHE A 166 -5.04 -3.29 -23.85
CA PHE A 166 -5.40 -2.90 -22.48
C PHE A 166 -6.90 -3.01 -22.25
N GLY A 167 -7.28 -3.22 -20.99
CA GLY A 167 -8.66 -3.19 -20.53
C GLY A 167 -8.73 -2.97 -19.03
N LEU A 168 -9.95 -3.04 -18.49
CA LEU A 168 -10.25 -2.95 -17.06
C LEU A 168 -10.92 -4.24 -16.59
N PRO A 169 -10.18 -5.37 -16.52
CA PRO A 169 -10.72 -6.57 -15.90
C PRO A 169 -11.18 -6.26 -14.46
N ARG A 170 -12.26 -6.93 -14.06
CA ARG A 170 -12.87 -6.78 -12.73
C ARG A 170 -12.37 -7.89 -11.81
N GLY A 171 -12.50 -7.68 -10.50
CA GLY A 171 -12.26 -8.75 -9.53
C GLY A 171 -10.87 -8.74 -8.90
N TYR A 172 -10.08 -7.67 -9.03
CA TYR A 172 -8.82 -7.60 -8.31
C TYR A 172 -9.05 -7.26 -6.84
N GLU A 173 -8.48 -8.08 -5.98
CA GLU A 173 -8.37 -7.81 -4.56
C GLU A 173 -7.01 -8.25 -4.05
N GLY A 174 -6.62 -7.69 -2.91
CA GLY A 174 -5.39 -8.04 -2.22
C GLY A 174 -4.73 -6.83 -1.59
N THR A 175 -3.93 -7.10 -0.55
CA THR A 175 -2.91 -6.16 -0.06
C THR A 175 -1.91 -5.80 -1.16
N SER A 176 -1.76 -6.67 -2.16
CA SER A 176 -1.05 -6.39 -3.42
C SER A 176 -1.63 -5.23 -4.23
N MET A 177 -2.93 -4.95 -4.13
CA MET A 177 -3.59 -3.79 -4.75
C MET A 177 -3.58 -2.57 -3.83
N ALA A 178 -3.56 -2.77 -2.51
CA ALA A 178 -3.41 -1.69 -1.54
C ALA A 178 -2.02 -1.03 -1.59
N ALA A 179 -0.94 -1.84 -1.60
CA ALA A 179 0.45 -1.37 -1.65
C ALA A 179 0.76 -0.31 -2.74
N PRO A 180 0.35 -0.47 -4.01
CA PRO A 180 0.62 0.53 -5.05
C PRO A 180 -0.11 1.86 -4.83
N HIS A 181 -1.21 1.90 -4.07
CA HIS A 181 -1.82 3.17 -3.68
C HIS A 181 -0.88 3.98 -2.77
N VAL A 182 -0.32 3.32 -1.75
CA VAL A 182 0.64 3.93 -0.82
C VAL A 182 1.95 4.29 -1.54
N ALA A 183 2.45 3.43 -2.45
CA ALA A 183 3.63 3.72 -3.24
C ALA A 183 3.43 4.93 -4.17
N GLY A 184 2.25 5.06 -4.78
CA GLY A 184 1.87 6.22 -5.57
C GLY A 184 1.81 7.50 -4.74
N ALA A 185 1.26 7.44 -3.53
CA ALA A 185 1.23 8.57 -2.60
C ALA A 185 2.65 8.99 -2.17
N ALA A 186 3.52 8.03 -1.83
CA ALA A 186 4.92 8.31 -1.52
C ALA A 186 5.64 9.02 -2.68
N ALA A 187 5.44 8.56 -3.91
CA ALA A 187 6.02 9.19 -5.09
C ALA A 187 5.51 10.63 -5.28
N LEU A 188 4.23 10.88 -5.02
CA LEU A 188 3.62 12.21 -5.15
C LEU A 188 4.11 13.18 -4.06
N VAL A 189 4.26 12.70 -2.81
CA VAL A 189 4.89 13.44 -1.71
C VAL A 189 6.31 13.86 -2.07
N ILE A 190 7.14 12.93 -2.56
CA ILE A 190 8.52 13.23 -2.98
C ILE A 190 8.52 14.25 -4.12
N ALA A 191 7.67 14.06 -5.13
CA ALA A 191 7.58 14.95 -6.29
C ALA A 191 7.13 16.37 -5.91
N SER A 192 6.30 16.52 -4.88
CA SER A 192 5.83 17.83 -4.40
C SER A 192 6.92 18.67 -3.73
N ARG A 193 8.08 18.08 -3.37
CA ARG A 193 9.20 18.73 -2.68
C ARG A 193 8.87 19.33 -1.31
N ARG A 194 7.70 19.06 -0.73
CA ARG A 194 7.29 19.60 0.58
C ARG A 194 8.17 19.13 1.74
N LEU A 195 8.81 17.98 1.59
CA LEU A 195 9.79 17.44 2.54
C LEU A 195 11.25 17.74 2.10
N GLY A 196 11.44 18.69 1.19
CA GLY A 196 12.73 19.02 0.59
C GLY A 196 13.03 18.22 -0.67
N ALA A 197 14.25 18.41 -1.20
CA ALA A 197 14.63 17.87 -2.49
C ALA A 197 14.82 16.34 -2.48
N ASN A 198 15.42 15.80 -1.42
CA ASN A 198 15.74 14.39 -1.26
C ASN A 198 15.34 13.95 0.16
N PRO A 199 14.03 13.83 0.45
CA PRO A 199 13.57 13.50 1.79
C PRO A 199 14.08 12.13 2.23
N ALA A 200 14.35 11.96 3.52
CA ALA A 200 14.67 10.63 4.03
C ALA A 200 13.41 9.74 3.95
N PRO A 201 13.53 8.44 3.65
CA PRO A 201 12.35 7.57 3.56
C PRO A 201 11.51 7.53 4.84
N ALA A 202 12.14 7.74 6.00
CA ALA A 202 11.48 7.83 7.29
C ALA A 202 10.54 9.03 7.39
N ASP A 203 10.89 10.14 6.75
CA ASP A 203 10.08 11.36 6.79
C ASP A 203 8.88 11.24 5.86
N VAL A 204 9.03 10.53 4.73
CA VAL A 204 7.91 10.19 3.84
C VAL A 204 6.92 9.25 4.55
N GLU A 205 7.42 8.16 5.14
CA GLU A 205 6.66 7.22 5.96
C GLU A 205 5.86 7.94 7.06
N ARG A 206 6.56 8.72 7.90
CA ARG A 206 5.94 9.48 9.00
C ARG A 206 4.91 10.49 8.52
N LEU A 207 5.13 11.15 7.38
CA LEU A 207 4.15 12.09 6.83
C LEU A 207 2.88 11.35 6.43
N LEU A 208 2.99 10.21 5.74
CA LEU A 208 1.84 9.42 5.32
C LEU A 208 1.08 8.87 6.54
N GLU A 209 1.77 8.37 7.56
CA GLU A 209 1.18 7.92 8.84
C GLU A 209 0.45 9.06 9.55
N ASN A 210 1.09 10.21 9.75
CA ASN A 210 0.51 11.34 10.48
C ASN A 210 -0.66 12.03 9.76
N THR A 211 -0.81 11.79 8.47
CA THR A 211 -1.89 12.36 7.66
C THR A 211 -2.95 11.35 7.26
N ALA A 212 -2.74 10.07 7.60
CA ALA A 212 -3.76 9.05 7.41
C ALA A 212 -5.02 9.40 8.20
N ARG A 213 -6.17 9.02 7.63
CA ARG A 213 -7.44 9.14 8.31
C ARG A 213 -7.56 7.98 9.30
N ASP A 214 -7.49 8.32 10.57
CA ASP A 214 -7.73 7.41 11.69
C ASP A 214 -9.10 6.73 11.54
N ILE A 215 -9.08 5.40 11.45
CA ILE A 215 -10.23 4.50 11.30
C ILE A 215 -9.96 3.25 12.14
N GLY A 216 -11.01 2.58 12.62
CA GLY A 216 -10.85 1.50 13.60
C GLY A 216 -10.78 2.04 15.04
N GLN A 217 -9.80 1.57 15.81
CA GLN A 217 -9.60 2.06 17.18
C GLN A 217 -8.79 3.37 17.15
N PRO A 218 -9.15 4.39 17.96
CA PRO A 218 -8.44 5.67 17.92
C PRO A 218 -6.93 5.54 18.09
N GLY A 219 -6.18 6.11 17.14
CA GLY A 219 -4.72 6.07 17.10
C GLY A 219 -4.19 4.87 16.31
N PHE A 220 -3.10 4.29 16.79
CA PHE A 220 -2.55 3.09 16.14
C PHE A 220 -3.36 1.86 16.56
N ASP A 221 -3.79 1.07 15.57
CA ASP A 221 -4.31 -0.27 15.79
C ASP A 221 -3.68 -1.29 14.85
N ARG A 222 -3.96 -2.57 15.10
CA ARG A 222 -3.31 -3.66 14.36
C ARG A 222 -3.88 -3.86 12.97
N ASP A 223 -5.13 -3.47 12.74
CA ASP A 223 -5.90 -3.77 11.55
C ASP A 223 -5.68 -2.72 10.47
N TYR A 224 -5.62 -1.45 10.88
CA TYR A 224 -5.48 -0.30 10.01
C TYR A 224 -4.14 0.44 10.17
N GLY A 225 -3.33 0.07 11.16
CA GLY A 225 -2.05 0.75 11.44
C GLY A 225 -2.31 2.16 11.93
N HIS A 226 -1.75 3.15 11.24
CA HIS A 226 -2.06 4.57 11.48
C HIS A 226 -3.34 5.07 10.77
N GLY A 227 -4.08 4.18 10.11
CA GLY A 227 -5.35 4.47 9.46
C GLY A 227 -5.30 4.42 7.93
N LEU A 228 -6.37 4.89 7.30
CA LEU A 228 -6.52 4.88 5.86
C LEU A 228 -5.70 6.00 5.21
N LEU A 229 -4.90 5.65 4.19
CA LEU A 229 -4.15 6.60 3.37
C LEU A 229 -5.01 7.80 2.91
N ASP A 230 -4.59 9.01 3.26
CA ASP A 230 -5.17 10.27 2.77
C ASP A 230 -4.12 11.08 2.01
N VAL A 231 -4.14 10.95 0.68
CA VAL A 231 -3.20 11.64 -0.22
C VAL A 231 -3.40 13.15 -0.20
N ALA A 232 -4.63 13.63 0.00
CA ALA A 232 -4.92 15.07 0.00
C ALA A 232 -4.33 15.72 1.27
N ALA A 233 -4.53 15.10 2.44
CA ALA A 233 -3.90 15.54 3.68
C ALA A 233 -2.37 15.48 3.59
N ALA A 234 -1.81 14.41 2.99
CA ALA A 234 -0.38 14.24 2.77
C ALA A 234 0.25 15.25 1.78
N LEU A 235 -0.54 16.01 1.02
CA LEU A 235 -0.04 17.05 0.11
C LEU A 235 -0.44 18.46 0.52
N ARG A 236 -1.34 18.60 1.47
CA ARG A 236 -1.86 19.90 1.87
C ARG A 236 -0.78 20.75 2.50
N ASP A 237 -0.78 22.02 2.12
CA ASP A 237 0.02 23.04 2.77
C ASP A 237 -0.46 23.22 4.22
N PRO A 238 0.41 22.99 5.22
CA PRO A 238 0.03 23.09 6.63
C PRO A 238 -0.36 24.52 7.05
N SER A 239 -0.07 25.55 6.24
CA SER A 239 -0.51 26.92 6.48
C SER A 239 -1.99 27.17 6.12
N LEU A 240 -2.62 26.27 5.37
CA LEU A 240 -4.02 26.38 5.00
C LEU A 240 -4.93 25.76 6.08
N PRO A 241 -6.13 26.30 6.35
CA PRO A 241 -7.08 25.73 7.32
C PRO A 241 -7.62 24.37 6.87
N SER A 242 -8.01 23.53 7.85
CA SER A 242 -8.50 22.17 7.56
C SER A 242 -9.87 22.19 6.90
N PRO A 243 -10.08 21.38 5.83
CA PRO A 243 -11.42 21.22 5.32
C PRO A 243 -12.29 20.63 6.44
N PRO A 244 -13.56 21.04 6.55
CA PRO A 244 -14.45 20.50 7.56
C PRO A 244 -14.54 18.98 7.40
N ILE A 245 -14.50 18.29 8.54
CA ILE A 245 -14.66 16.83 8.60
C ILE A 245 -16.10 16.53 8.21
N GLY A 246 -16.35 15.91 7.04
CA GLY A 246 -17.64 15.26 6.75
C GLY A 246 -18.44 15.69 5.53
N GLU A 247 -17.88 16.34 4.51
CA GLU A 247 -18.57 16.39 3.21
C GLU A 247 -17.91 15.45 2.20
N ALA A 248 -18.61 14.35 1.90
CA ALA A 248 -18.39 13.62 0.66
C ALA A 248 -18.39 14.62 -0.51
N PRO A 249 -17.54 14.48 -1.53
CA PRO A 249 -17.56 15.37 -2.67
C PRO A 249 -18.98 15.35 -3.23
N GLN A 250 -19.69 16.49 -3.16
CA GLN A 250 -20.95 16.66 -3.85
C GLN A 250 -20.68 16.29 -5.31
N GLN A 251 -21.34 15.23 -5.77
CA GLN A 251 -21.32 14.82 -7.17
C GLN A 251 -21.73 16.05 -7.98
N ARG A 252 -20.76 16.70 -8.61
CA ARG A 252 -21.07 17.65 -9.68
C ARG A 252 -21.70 16.81 -10.78
N ARG A 253 -23.01 17.02 -10.96
CA ARG A 253 -23.81 16.46 -12.05
C ARG A 253 -23.24 16.87 -13.40
#